data_AF-A0A353MDQ1-F1
#
_entry.id   AF-A0A353MDQ1-F1
#
_cell.length_a   1.000
_cell.length_b   1.000
_cell.length_c   1.000
_cell.angle_alpha   90.00
_cell.angle_beta   90.00
_cell.angle_gamma   90.00
#
_symmetry.space_group_name_H-M   'P 1'
#
loop_
_entity.id
_entity.type
_entity.pdbx_description
1 polymer ?
#
loop_
_entity_poly.entity_id
_entity_poly.type
_entity_poly.pdbx_seq_one_letter_code
_entity_poly.pdbx_strand_id
1 'polypeptide(L)'
;MFPYLFGLGSLLFLVCGSIKGEMRPCNDSYRLQLLACMLVLGIELNHSTVLLLSNLSQSLMVGCALSILGLIYFIVSRVKGLPRVISLGWLTIFISLYVACLLIVLTEPLHGWDARSIWFFHGKMIFYNAFVDAGGDWSLPSIGFSHPDYPELIPILAAQIAFVAGYWNEYLPKLSLVALLLPAVLSLMSILRGKWWHIIFIAVPLLFTHQWLKNGYMDGYLALYAGLATFFWGRWLDNKSQLDLISGILFLGVVLDLKNEGMLIGLIIGSLVFSFICIRISEFKTGNYVKYFEGIAFVLISMSGLFLWGRKKQILGLQNDLDLGLNSLPRIYERLADGSLAIILKHLYVLDHVNMSLGIFLLSLVWTLRLGRRPSNGAIFSSLVGIFYFCGIVLIYLATPFDLVTFHLPTGERTMLPVHIMLLAATLSLYRGDKEALEPSLIGTS
;
A
#
# COMPACT_ATOMS: atom_id res chain seq x y z
N MET A 1 9.20 -14.61 -11.09
CA MET A 1 8.97 -13.31 -10.41
C MET A 1 9.31 -13.35 -8.91
N PHE A 2 8.80 -14.28 -8.09
CA PHE A 2 9.07 -14.25 -6.63
C PHE A 2 10.54 -14.33 -6.21
N PRO A 3 11.37 -15.27 -6.69
CA PRO A 3 12.79 -15.29 -6.32
C PRO A 3 13.50 -13.99 -6.69
N TYR A 4 13.11 -13.40 -7.81
CA TYR A 4 13.63 -12.13 -8.30
C TYR A 4 13.27 -10.96 -7.36
N LEU A 5 11.98 -10.78 -7.02
CA LEU A 5 11.54 -9.73 -6.10
C LEU A 5 12.08 -9.93 -4.68
N PHE A 6 12.07 -11.17 -4.18
CA PHE A 6 12.64 -11.48 -2.87
C PHE A 6 14.14 -11.18 -2.81
N GLY A 7 14.89 -11.50 -3.86
CA GLY A 7 16.31 -11.18 -3.94
C GLY A 7 16.59 -9.68 -3.98
N LEU A 8 15.82 -8.91 -4.75
CA LEU A 8 15.89 -7.44 -4.72
C LEU A 8 15.58 -6.89 -3.33
N GLY A 9 14.48 -7.37 -2.75
CA GLY A 9 14.05 -7.06 -1.40
C GLY A 9 15.05 -7.41 -0.30
N SER A 10 15.92 -8.38 -0.56
CA SER A 10 16.96 -8.80 0.38
C SER A 10 18.06 -7.74 0.57
N LEU A 11 18.14 -6.76 -0.33
CA LEU A 11 18.96 -5.56 -0.14
C LEU A 11 18.51 -4.73 1.08
N LEU A 12 17.32 -4.99 1.64
CA LEU A 12 16.89 -4.42 2.93
C LEU A 12 17.95 -4.59 4.02
N PHE A 13 18.65 -5.72 4.08
CA PHE A 13 19.67 -5.98 5.10
C PHE A 13 21.00 -5.23 4.86
N LEU A 14 21.20 -4.67 3.67
CA LEU A 14 22.30 -3.74 3.39
C LEU A 14 21.95 -2.35 3.86
N VAL A 15 20.71 -1.91 3.60
CA VAL A 15 20.25 -0.55 3.90
C VAL A 15 19.89 -0.39 5.38
N CYS A 16 19.40 -1.44 6.04
CA CYS A 16 18.96 -1.41 7.43
C CYS A 16 19.77 -2.37 8.31
N GLY A 17 20.81 -1.84 8.95
CA GLY A 17 21.57 -2.56 9.96
C GLY A 17 20.80 -2.72 11.27
N SER A 18 19.94 -1.77 11.62
CA SER A 18 19.27 -1.76 12.92
C SER A 18 18.21 -2.86 13.08
N ILE A 19 17.55 -3.30 11.99
CA ILE A 19 16.67 -4.49 11.97
C ILE A 19 17.43 -5.74 12.44
N LYS A 20 18.75 -5.83 12.20
CA LYS A 20 19.57 -6.97 12.64
C LYS A 20 19.64 -7.10 14.16
N GLY A 21 19.59 -5.97 14.87
CA GLY A 21 19.60 -5.92 16.33
C GLY A 21 18.28 -6.35 16.97
N GLU A 22 17.14 -6.09 16.32
CA GLU A 22 15.79 -6.39 16.85
C GLU A 22 15.39 -7.88 16.69
N MET A 23 16.22 -8.71 16.05
CA MET A 23 15.86 -10.08 15.64
C MET A 23 15.96 -11.18 16.73
N ARG A 24 16.04 -10.87 18.03
CA ARG A 24 16.21 -11.92 19.08
C ARG A 24 15.33 -11.73 20.33
N PRO A 25 14.58 -12.77 20.80
CA PRO A 25 14.16 -13.99 20.10
C PRO A 25 12.88 -13.72 19.29
N CYS A 26 13.01 -13.81 17.97
CA CYS A 26 12.01 -13.33 17.01
C CYS A 26 10.71 -14.15 17.02
N ASN A 27 9.58 -13.53 17.39
CA ASN A 27 8.21 -14.05 17.25
C ASN A 27 7.87 -14.22 15.75
N ASP A 28 7.07 -15.22 15.41
CA ASP A 28 6.66 -15.53 14.03
C ASP A 28 5.98 -14.35 13.32
N SER A 29 5.23 -13.53 14.05
CA SER A 29 4.69 -12.26 13.55
C SER A 29 5.77 -11.34 12.96
N TYR A 30 6.91 -11.18 13.63
CA TYR A 30 7.98 -10.32 13.14
C TYR A 30 8.58 -10.85 11.83
N ARG A 31 8.72 -12.17 11.70
CA ARG A 31 9.26 -12.81 10.49
C ARG A 31 8.33 -12.61 9.29
N LEU A 32 7.03 -12.76 9.49
CA LEU A 32 6.03 -12.54 8.45
C LEU A 32 6.05 -11.09 7.95
N GLN A 33 6.11 -10.13 8.88
CA GLN A 33 6.22 -8.71 8.54
C GLN A 33 7.52 -8.42 7.80
N LEU A 34 8.65 -8.95 8.26
CA LEU A 34 9.94 -8.77 7.61
C LEU A 34 9.94 -9.34 6.18
N LEU A 35 9.38 -10.53 5.98
CA LEU A 35 9.24 -11.14 4.66
C LEU A 35 8.36 -10.29 3.73
N ALA A 36 7.26 -9.75 4.26
CA ALA A 36 6.42 -8.82 3.51
C ALA A 36 7.17 -7.55 3.11
N CYS A 37 7.92 -6.93 4.03
CA CYS A 37 8.75 -5.76 3.74
C CYS A 37 9.81 -6.05 2.67
N MET A 38 10.45 -7.22 2.71
CA MET A 38 11.40 -7.61 1.66
C MET A 38 10.69 -7.68 0.31
N LEU A 39 9.56 -8.37 0.21
CA LEU A 39 8.82 -8.47 -1.05
C LEU A 39 8.37 -7.10 -1.57
N VAL A 40 7.87 -6.21 -0.70
CA VAL A 40 7.47 -4.85 -1.10
C VAL A 40 8.66 -4.00 -1.53
N LEU A 41 9.77 -4.03 -0.79
CA LEU A 41 10.99 -3.35 -1.22
C LEU A 41 11.46 -3.85 -2.58
N GLY A 42 11.37 -5.17 -2.83
CA GLY A 42 11.69 -5.75 -4.13
C GLY A 42 10.80 -5.22 -5.26
N ILE A 43 9.52 -5.00 -4.98
CA ILE A 43 8.55 -4.41 -5.91
C ILE A 43 8.90 -2.96 -6.22
N GLU A 44 9.16 -2.14 -5.21
CA GLU A 44 9.54 -0.73 -5.38
C GLU A 44 10.88 -0.57 -6.11
N LEU A 45 11.91 -1.33 -5.72
CA LEU A 45 13.21 -1.30 -6.39
C LEU A 45 13.10 -1.72 -7.86
N ASN A 46 12.29 -2.74 -8.16
CA ASN A 46 12.02 -3.13 -9.53
C ASN A 46 11.32 -2.00 -10.30
N HIS A 47 10.27 -1.42 -9.73
CA HIS A 47 9.52 -0.30 -10.34
C HIS A 47 10.45 0.87 -10.69
N SER A 48 11.22 1.34 -9.72
CA SER A 48 12.15 2.45 -9.91
C SER A 48 13.27 2.13 -10.90
N THR A 49 13.76 0.89 -10.92
CA THR A 49 14.77 0.46 -11.91
C THR A 49 14.21 0.50 -13.33
N VAL A 50 12.97 0.05 -13.52
CA VAL A 50 12.31 0.09 -14.84
C VAL A 50 12.04 1.53 -15.26
N LEU A 51 11.55 2.39 -14.36
CA LEU A 51 11.36 3.80 -14.66
C LEU A 51 12.69 4.52 -14.98
N LEU A 52 13.77 4.17 -14.30
CA LEU A 52 15.08 4.78 -14.53
C LEU A 52 15.66 4.40 -15.90
N LEU A 53 15.55 3.14 -16.28
CA LEU A 53 16.16 2.59 -17.50
C LEU A 53 15.22 2.63 -18.71
N SER A 54 13.92 2.75 -18.47
CA SER A 54 12.80 2.68 -19.43
C SER A 54 12.69 1.37 -20.20
N ASN A 55 13.77 0.65 -20.47
CA ASN A 55 13.78 -0.57 -21.27
C ASN A 55 13.55 -1.82 -20.40
N LEU A 56 12.63 -2.70 -20.82
CA LEU A 56 12.30 -3.92 -20.07
C LEU A 56 13.49 -4.90 -19.99
N SER A 57 14.22 -5.10 -21.08
CA SER A 57 15.36 -6.03 -21.09
C SER A 57 16.49 -5.54 -20.18
N GLN A 58 16.88 -4.27 -20.29
CA GLN A 58 17.95 -3.69 -19.47
C GLN A 58 17.58 -3.68 -17.99
N SER A 59 16.34 -3.28 -17.66
CA SER A 59 15.85 -3.28 -16.29
C SER A 59 15.79 -4.67 -15.68
N LEU A 60 15.36 -5.69 -16.44
CA LEU A 60 15.39 -7.07 -15.99
C LEU A 60 16.82 -7.58 -15.77
N MET A 61 17.77 -7.24 -16.65
CA MET A 61 19.19 -7.62 -16.47
C MET A 61 19.79 -7.01 -15.21
N VAL A 62 19.63 -5.69 -15.03
CA VAL A 62 20.11 -4.96 -13.84
C VAL A 62 19.41 -5.48 -12.59
N GLY A 63 18.09 -5.64 -12.64
CA GLY A 63 17.31 -6.19 -11.54
C GLY A 63 17.74 -7.61 -11.16
N CYS A 64 18.03 -8.47 -12.14
CA CYS A 64 18.50 -9.83 -11.88
C CYS A 64 19.87 -9.84 -11.21
N ALA A 65 20.80 -8.99 -11.66
CA ALA A 65 22.09 -8.83 -11.03
C ALA A 65 21.96 -8.35 -9.58
N LEU A 66 21.17 -7.31 -9.34
CA LEU A 66 20.88 -6.79 -7.99
C LEU A 66 20.18 -7.84 -7.11
N SER A 67 19.26 -8.61 -7.68
CA SER A 67 18.55 -9.68 -6.99
C SER A 67 19.50 -10.78 -6.53
N ILE A 68 20.40 -11.24 -7.40
CA ILE A 68 21.44 -12.22 -7.07
C ILE A 68 22.36 -11.69 -5.98
N LEU A 69 22.82 -10.44 -6.08
CA LEU A 69 23.66 -9.80 -5.07
C LEU A 69 22.94 -9.71 -3.72
N GLY A 70 21.66 -9.33 -3.72
CA GLY A 70 20.83 -9.30 -2.52
C GLY A 70 20.66 -10.67 -1.88
N LEU A 71 20.44 -11.72 -2.67
CA LEU A 71 20.38 -13.10 -2.20
C LEU A 71 21.72 -13.58 -1.62
N ILE A 72 22.83 -13.33 -2.31
CA ILE A 72 24.17 -13.68 -1.81
C ILE A 72 24.42 -12.99 -0.47
N TYR A 73 24.16 -11.68 -0.39
CA TYR A 73 24.32 -10.94 0.84
C TYR A 73 23.42 -11.46 1.96
N PHE A 74 22.16 -11.78 1.66
CA PHE A 74 21.23 -12.37 2.62
C PHE A 74 21.72 -13.71 3.17
N ILE A 75 22.25 -14.59 2.31
CA ILE A 75 22.83 -15.88 2.71
C ILE A 75 24.10 -15.68 3.54
N VAL A 76 25.01 -14.81 3.10
CA VAL A 76 26.33 -14.57 3.73
C VAL A 76 26.20 -13.82 5.05
N SER A 77 25.25 -12.91 5.18
CA SER A 77 25.07 -12.12 6.40
C SER A 77 24.65 -12.95 7.62
N ARG A 78 24.39 -14.27 7.45
CA ARG A 78 24.21 -15.28 8.51
C ARG A 78 23.37 -14.75 9.67
N VAL A 79 22.31 -14.01 9.35
CA VAL A 79 21.45 -13.34 10.32
C VAL A 79 20.96 -14.39 11.32
N LYS A 80 21.40 -14.32 12.58
CA LYS A 80 21.14 -15.36 13.58
C LYS A 80 19.63 -15.43 13.87
N GLY A 81 18.92 -16.35 13.22
CA GLY A 81 17.45 -16.49 13.21
C GLY A 81 16.89 -17.00 11.87
N LEU A 82 17.66 -16.83 10.79
CA LEU A 82 17.35 -17.26 9.41
C LEU A 82 16.94 -18.73 9.22
N PRO A 83 17.57 -19.72 9.91
CA PRO A 83 17.24 -21.14 9.70
C PRO A 83 15.79 -21.50 10.01
N ARG A 84 15.05 -20.64 10.73
CA ARG A 84 13.62 -20.84 11.04
C ARG A 84 12.67 -20.12 10.09
N VAL A 85 13.08 -19.05 9.40
CA VAL A 85 12.24 -18.41 8.35
C VAL A 85 12.08 -19.38 7.16
N ILE A 86 13.13 -20.16 6.89
CA ILE A 86 13.16 -21.20 5.85
C ILE A 86 12.94 -22.59 6.50
N SER A 87 12.18 -22.67 7.60
CA SER A 87 11.80 -24.00 8.11
C SER A 87 10.82 -24.65 7.15
N LEU A 88 10.83 -25.98 7.07
CA LEU A 88 9.91 -26.72 6.19
C LEU A 88 8.44 -26.36 6.44
N GLY A 89 8.05 -26.16 7.70
CA GLY A 89 6.69 -25.75 8.05
C GLY A 89 6.32 -24.34 7.53
N TRP A 90 7.24 -23.38 7.66
CA TRP A 90 7.04 -22.01 7.14
C TRP A 90 7.00 -21.98 5.61
N LEU A 91 7.82 -22.81 4.96
CA LEU A 91 7.80 -22.96 3.51
C LEU A 91 6.43 -23.49 3.03
N THR A 92 5.86 -24.49 3.71
CA THR A 92 4.53 -25.01 3.38
C THR A 92 3.44 -23.95 3.53
N ILE A 93 3.46 -23.16 4.62
CA ILE A 93 2.52 -22.05 4.83
C ILE A 93 2.65 -21.02 3.70
N PHE A 94 3.88 -20.60 3.41
CA PHE A 94 4.16 -19.62 2.36
C PHE A 94 3.68 -20.10 0.99
N ILE A 95 3.99 -21.34 0.60
CA ILE A 95 3.53 -21.94 -0.66
C ILE A 95 2.01 -22.01 -0.69
N SER A 96 1.36 -22.41 0.41
CA SER A 96 -0.10 -22.47 0.51
C SER A 96 -0.74 -21.10 0.29
N LEU A 97 -0.20 -20.05 0.92
CA LEU A 97 -0.67 -18.67 0.73
C LEU A 97 -0.44 -18.19 -0.71
N TYR A 98 0.71 -18.52 -1.29
CA TYR A 98 1.01 -18.17 -2.66
C TYR A 98 0.02 -18.82 -3.63
N VAL A 99 -0.26 -20.12 -3.47
CA VAL A 99 -1.28 -20.84 -4.25
C VAL A 99 -2.66 -20.25 -4.03
N ALA A 100 -3.04 -19.89 -2.81
CA ALA A 100 -4.32 -19.23 -2.53
C ALA A 100 -4.43 -17.88 -3.27
N CYS A 101 -3.36 -17.06 -3.27
CA CYS A 101 -3.33 -15.82 -4.03
C CYS A 101 -3.44 -16.05 -5.53
N LEU A 102 -2.78 -17.09 -6.06
CA LEU A 102 -2.91 -17.49 -7.47
C LEU A 102 -4.37 -17.85 -7.80
N LEU A 103 -5.05 -18.62 -6.96
CA LEU A 103 -6.45 -19.00 -7.18
C LEU A 103 -7.38 -17.78 -7.14
N ILE A 104 -7.19 -16.87 -6.18
CA ILE A 104 -7.98 -15.64 -6.10
C ILE A 104 -7.83 -14.80 -7.37
N VAL A 105 -6.61 -14.68 -7.89
CA VAL A 105 -6.29 -13.76 -8.98
C VAL A 105 -6.51 -14.37 -10.36
N LEU A 106 -6.20 -15.66 -10.58
CA LEU A 106 -6.14 -16.26 -11.92
C LEU A 106 -7.41 -17.05 -12.32
N THR A 107 -8.42 -17.10 -11.46
CA THR A 107 -9.68 -17.83 -11.74
C THR A 107 -10.48 -17.26 -12.91
N GLU A 108 -10.41 -15.96 -13.13
CA GLU A 108 -11.15 -15.26 -14.18
C GLU A 108 -10.18 -14.44 -15.06
N PRO A 109 -10.43 -14.34 -16.38
CA PRO A 109 -9.65 -13.47 -17.24
C PRO A 109 -9.86 -12.00 -16.85
N LEU A 110 -8.98 -11.13 -17.30
CA LEU A 110 -9.23 -9.69 -17.26
C LEU A 110 -10.51 -9.37 -18.06
N HIS A 111 -11.52 -8.84 -17.36
CA HIS A 111 -12.82 -8.53 -17.95
C HIS A 111 -13.37 -7.17 -17.51
N GLY A 112 -12.94 -6.66 -16.36
CA GLY A 112 -13.35 -5.34 -15.90
C GLY A 112 -12.88 -4.22 -16.84
N TRP A 113 -13.67 -3.16 -16.98
CA TRP A 113 -13.41 -2.07 -17.93
C TRP A 113 -12.11 -1.33 -17.56
N ASP A 114 -12.05 -0.73 -16.36
CA ASP A 114 -10.87 0.02 -15.91
C ASP A 114 -9.62 -0.87 -15.88
N ALA A 115 -9.74 -2.11 -15.38
CA ALA A 115 -8.67 -3.10 -15.42
C ALA A 115 -8.03 -3.19 -16.81
N ARG A 116 -8.85 -3.45 -17.83
CA ARG A 116 -8.39 -3.66 -19.21
C ARG A 116 -8.00 -2.38 -19.92
N SER A 117 -8.61 -1.25 -19.58
CA SER A 117 -8.53 0.02 -20.31
C SER A 117 -7.52 1.00 -19.72
N ILE A 118 -7.13 0.82 -18.45
CA ILE A 118 -6.13 1.65 -17.74
C ILE A 118 -4.89 0.78 -17.53
N TRP A 119 -4.82 0.05 -16.41
CA TRP A 119 -3.57 -0.57 -15.96
C TRP A 119 -3.04 -1.66 -16.89
N PHE A 120 -3.89 -2.58 -17.36
CA PHE A 120 -3.43 -3.64 -18.26
C PHE A 120 -3.33 -3.18 -19.72
N PHE A 121 -3.98 -2.06 -20.09
CA PHE A 121 -3.75 -1.41 -21.38
C PHE A 121 -2.37 -0.77 -21.43
N HIS A 122 -2.03 0.01 -20.40
CA HIS A 122 -0.68 0.57 -20.21
C HIS A 122 0.38 -0.54 -20.18
N GLY A 123 0.12 -1.65 -19.47
CA GLY A 123 0.99 -2.82 -19.49
C GLY A 123 1.18 -3.42 -20.89
N LYS A 124 0.14 -3.48 -21.73
CA LYS A 124 0.25 -3.91 -23.14
C LYS A 124 1.11 -2.93 -23.94
N MET A 125 0.91 -1.63 -23.78
CA MET A 125 1.70 -0.60 -24.46
C MET A 125 3.19 -0.77 -24.14
N ILE A 126 3.53 -0.94 -22.86
CA ILE A 126 4.92 -1.15 -22.41
C ILE A 126 5.46 -2.49 -22.92
N PHE A 127 4.66 -3.56 -22.91
CA PHE A 127 5.07 -4.89 -23.40
C PHE A 127 5.41 -4.87 -24.89
N TYR A 128 4.52 -4.34 -25.74
CA TYR A 128 4.73 -4.34 -27.19
C TYR A 128 5.84 -3.38 -27.63
N ASN A 129 6.03 -2.27 -26.91
CA ASN A 129 7.12 -1.35 -27.19
C ASN A 129 8.45 -1.79 -26.55
N ALA A 130 8.43 -2.67 -25.54
CA ALA A 130 9.58 -3.00 -24.68
C ALA A 130 10.21 -1.80 -23.94
N PHE A 131 9.57 -0.62 -23.98
CA PHE A 131 9.97 0.61 -23.32
C PHE A 131 8.79 1.25 -22.60
N VAL A 132 9.03 1.79 -21.40
CA VAL A 132 8.04 2.61 -20.67
C VAL A 132 7.76 3.92 -21.40
N ASP A 133 8.77 4.55 -22.00
CA ASP A 133 8.61 5.88 -22.61
C ASP A 133 7.89 5.85 -23.97
N ALA A 134 7.61 4.65 -24.51
CA ALA A 134 6.81 4.32 -25.70
C ALA A 134 6.61 5.43 -26.77
N GLY A 135 7.67 6.16 -27.15
CA GLY A 135 7.76 6.90 -28.40
C GLY A 135 6.65 7.91 -28.76
N GLY A 136 5.97 8.53 -27.80
CA GLY A 136 4.92 9.53 -28.06
C GLY A 136 3.49 8.97 -28.09
N ASP A 137 3.30 7.67 -27.92
CA ASP A 137 1.96 7.06 -27.88
C ASP A 137 1.14 7.53 -26.66
N TRP A 138 1.82 7.88 -25.56
CA TRP A 138 1.19 8.31 -24.30
C TRP A 138 0.37 9.60 -24.38
N SER A 139 0.67 10.47 -25.36
CA SER A 139 0.00 11.77 -25.52
C SER A 139 -1.09 11.74 -26.60
N LEU A 140 -1.35 10.58 -27.22
CA LEU A 140 -2.38 10.46 -28.24
C LEU A 140 -3.78 10.73 -27.64
N PRO A 141 -4.58 11.64 -28.22
CA PRO A 141 -5.93 11.92 -27.71
C PRO A 141 -6.82 10.67 -27.65
N SER A 142 -6.60 9.70 -28.54
CA SER A 142 -7.37 8.45 -28.59
C SER A 142 -7.20 7.57 -27.36
N ILE A 143 -6.18 7.77 -26.53
CA ILE A 143 -5.96 7.01 -25.29
C ILE A 143 -6.24 7.82 -24.02
N GLY A 144 -6.77 9.05 -24.14
CA GLY A 144 -7.06 9.91 -22.98
C GLY A 144 -8.01 9.26 -21.97
N PHE A 145 -8.90 8.37 -22.43
CA PHE A 145 -9.80 7.59 -21.56
C PHE A 145 -9.06 6.66 -20.58
N SER A 146 -7.79 6.34 -20.85
CA SER A 146 -7.00 5.39 -20.08
C SER A 146 -6.30 6.01 -18.88
N HIS A 147 -6.50 7.30 -18.60
CA HIS A 147 -5.79 8.05 -17.56
C HIS A 147 -4.27 7.86 -17.63
N PRO A 148 -3.62 8.27 -18.73
CA PRO A 148 -2.19 8.03 -18.96
C PRO A 148 -1.28 8.71 -17.91
N ASP A 149 -1.81 9.60 -17.06
CA ASP A 149 -1.08 10.21 -15.96
C ASP A 149 -1.03 9.36 -14.68
N TYR A 150 -1.73 8.23 -14.64
CA TYR A 150 -1.72 7.32 -13.49
C TYR A 150 -0.35 6.70 -13.26
N PRO A 151 0.00 6.33 -12.02
CA PRO A 151 1.22 5.59 -11.73
C PRO A 151 1.31 4.22 -12.43
N GLU A 152 2.53 3.83 -12.81
CA GLU A 152 2.79 2.69 -13.70
C GLU A 152 3.26 1.40 -13.00
N LEU A 153 3.12 1.27 -11.68
CA LEU A 153 3.64 0.11 -10.93
C LEU A 153 3.14 -1.23 -11.46
N ILE A 154 1.82 -1.35 -11.61
CA ILE A 154 1.16 -2.56 -12.07
C ILE A 154 1.33 -2.78 -13.57
N PRO A 155 1.14 -1.76 -14.42
CA PRO A 155 1.52 -1.84 -15.83
C PRO A 155 2.94 -2.38 -16.07
N ILE A 156 3.93 -1.86 -15.35
CA ILE A 156 5.34 -2.27 -15.47
C ILE A 156 5.52 -3.74 -15.05
N LEU A 157 4.99 -4.14 -13.89
CA LEU A 157 5.08 -5.52 -13.44
C LEU A 157 4.41 -6.49 -14.43
N ALA A 158 3.21 -6.13 -14.90
CA ALA A 158 2.46 -6.91 -15.88
C ALA A 158 3.24 -7.07 -17.20
N ALA A 159 3.81 -5.97 -17.70
CA ALA A 159 4.63 -5.95 -18.90
C ALA A 159 5.89 -6.81 -18.76
N GLN A 160 6.63 -6.70 -17.65
CA GLN A 160 7.80 -7.55 -17.40
C GLN A 160 7.46 -9.03 -17.32
N ILE A 161 6.35 -9.40 -16.68
CA ILE A 161 5.88 -10.79 -16.61
C ILE A 161 5.61 -11.34 -18.02
N ALA A 162 4.85 -10.60 -18.83
CA ALA A 162 4.55 -10.99 -20.20
C ALA A 162 5.83 -11.01 -21.08
N PHE A 163 6.72 -10.04 -20.90
CA PHE A 163 7.99 -9.94 -21.63
C PHE A 163 8.88 -11.15 -21.38
N VAL A 164 9.04 -11.59 -20.12
CA VAL A 164 9.80 -12.80 -19.79
C VAL A 164 9.15 -14.06 -20.36
N ALA A 165 7.82 -14.12 -20.43
CA ALA A 165 7.11 -15.26 -21.02
C ALA A 165 7.14 -15.27 -22.56
N GLY A 166 7.43 -14.12 -23.18
CA GLY A 166 7.42 -13.94 -24.64
C GLY A 166 6.04 -13.77 -25.26
N TYR A 167 4.98 -13.65 -24.47
CA TYR A 167 3.61 -13.45 -24.97
C TYR A 167 2.72 -12.72 -23.95
N TRP A 168 1.66 -12.09 -24.45
CA TRP A 168 0.59 -11.50 -23.64
C TRP A 168 -0.71 -12.30 -23.79
N ASN A 169 -1.39 -12.58 -22.67
CA ASN A 169 -2.78 -13.05 -22.65
C ASN A 169 -3.54 -12.39 -21.49
N GLU A 170 -4.82 -12.71 -21.28
CA GLU A 170 -5.65 -12.05 -20.26
C GLU A 170 -5.52 -12.63 -18.84
N TYR A 171 -4.62 -13.61 -18.62
CA TYR A 171 -4.39 -14.26 -17.32
C TYR A 171 -2.98 -14.00 -16.79
N LEU A 172 -1.97 -14.24 -17.62
CA LEU A 172 -0.56 -14.19 -17.26
C LEU A 172 -0.14 -12.84 -16.64
N PRO A 173 -0.50 -11.68 -17.21
CA PRO A 173 -0.11 -10.38 -16.65
C PRO A 173 -0.70 -10.15 -15.26
N LYS A 174 -1.83 -10.80 -14.90
CA LYS A 174 -2.42 -10.71 -13.55
C LYS A 174 -1.51 -11.29 -12.46
N LEU A 175 -0.45 -12.02 -12.80
CA LEU A 175 0.58 -12.39 -11.82
C LEU A 175 1.22 -11.15 -11.14
N SER A 176 1.12 -9.96 -11.74
CA SER A 176 1.50 -8.69 -11.09
C SER A 176 0.66 -8.42 -9.84
N LEU A 177 -0.62 -8.76 -9.86
CA LEU A 177 -1.54 -8.62 -8.72
C LEU A 177 -1.21 -9.62 -7.62
N VAL A 178 -0.76 -10.83 -7.97
CA VAL A 178 -0.28 -11.82 -6.99
C VAL A 178 0.99 -11.32 -6.30
N ALA A 179 1.86 -10.61 -7.03
CA ALA A 179 3.05 -9.99 -6.46
C ALA A 179 2.72 -8.94 -5.38
N LEU A 180 1.60 -8.21 -5.52
CA LEU A 180 1.09 -7.31 -4.47
C LEU A 180 0.28 -8.03 -3.38
N LEU A 181 -0.56 -8.99 -3.74
CA LEU A 181 -1.46 -9.63 -2.78
C LEU A 181 -0.68 -10.43 -1.73
N LEU A 182 0.37 -11.15 -2.14
CA LEU A 182 1.14 -12.00 -1.25
C LEU A 182 1.76 -11.24 -0.06
N PRO A 183 2.55 -10.15 -0.25
CA PRO A 183 3.07 -9.37 0.87
C PRO A 183 1.98 -8.72 1.73
N ALA A 184 0.86 -8.29 1.14
CA ALA A 184 -0.26 -7.76 1.90
C ALA A 184 -0.86 -8.83 2.86
N VAL A 185 -1.09 -10.05 2.36
CA VAL A 185 -1.60 -11.17 3.16
C VAL A 185 -0.59 -11.59 4.25
N LEU A 186 0.70 -11.68 3.92
CA LEU A 186 1.74 -11.96 4.91
C LEU A 186 1.76 -10.90 6.03
N SER A 187 1.55 -9.64 5.67
CA SER A 187 1.45 -8.54 6.62
C SER A 187 0.22 -8.64 7.49
N LEU A 188 -0.95 -8.95 6.93
CA LEU A 188 -2.17 -9.18 7.70
C LEU A 188 -1.98 -10.34 8.70
N MET A 189 -1.35 -11.43 8.28
CA MET A 189 -1.01 -12.53 9.19
C MET A 189 -0.01 -12.12 10.27
N SER A 190 0.95 -11.24 9.95
CA SER A 190 1.91 -10.71 10.92
C SER A 190 1.25 -9.93 12.06
N ILE A 191 0.14 -9.24 11.77
CA ILE A 191 -0.60 -8.43 12.74
C ILE A 191 -1.28 -9.33 13.77
N LEU A 192 -1.76 -10.49 13.33
CA LEU A 192 -2.64 -11.37 14.06
C LEU A 192 -1.82 -12.48 14.73
N ARG A 193 -1.53 -12.29 16.02
CA ARG A 193 -0.67 -13.14 16.85
C ARG A 193 -1.31 -14.50 17.24
N GLY A 194 -1.89 -15.22 16.27
CA GLY A 194 -2.28 -16.62 16.42
C GLY A 194 -3.54 -16.93 17.25
N LYS A 195 -4.38 -15.95 17.64
CA LYS A 195 -5.70 -16.28 18.21
C LYS A 195 -6.76 -16.43 17.12
N TRP A 196 -7.59 -17.46 17.20
CA TRP A 196 -8.59 -17.79 16.17
C TRP A 196 -9.55 -16.63 15.84
N TRP A 197 -9.97 -15.82 16.82
CA TRP A 197 -10.89 -14.70 16.56
C TRP A 197 -10.25 -13.56 15.77
N HIS A 198 -8.92 -13.49 15.70
CA HIS A 198 -8.23 -12.54 14.83
C HIS A 198 -8.48 -12.83 13.35
N ILE A 199 -8.88 -14.05 12.98
CA ILE A 199 -9.30 -14.39 11.62
C ILE A 199 -10.43 -13.48 11.14
N ILE A 200 -11.32 -13.03 12.04
CA ILE A 200 -12.37 -12.06 11.70
C ILE A 200 -11.75 -10.77 11.15
N PHE A 201 -10.62 -10.33 11.69
CA PHE A 201 -9.93 -9.13 11.24
C PHE A 201 -9.09 -9.31 9.97
N ILE A 202 -8.84 -10.54 9.51
CA ILE A 202 -8.42 -10.81 8.11
C ILE A 202 -9.65 -10.87 7.20
N ALA A 203 -10.68 -11.60 7.63
CA ALA A 203 -11.86 -11.86 6.84
C ALA A 203 -12.58 -10.57 6.48
N VAL A 204 -12.73 -9.63 7.40
CA VAL A 204 -13.47 -8.39 7.16
C VAL A 204 -12.81 -7.50 6.10
N PRO A 205 -11.51 -7.14 6.18
CA PRO A 205 -10.83 -6.44 5.09
C PRO A 205 -10.91 -7.16 3.74
N LEU A 206 -10.76 -8.49 3.75
CA LEU A 206 -10.89 -9.29 2.54
C LEU A 206 -12.32 -9.33 2.01
N LEU A 207 -13.35 -9.30 2.86
CA LEU A 207 -14.75 -9.21 2.43
C LEU A 207 -15.05 -7.88 1.73
N PHE A 208 -14.55 -6.76 2.28
CA PHE A 208 -14.70 -5.44 1.63
C PHE A 208 -13.94 -5.34 0.30
N THR A 209 -12.81 -6.02 0.18
CA THR A 209 -11.92 -5.87 -1.00
C THR A 209 -12.00 -7.02 -2.00
N HIS A 210 -12.59 -8.17 -1.65
CA HIS A 210 -12.49 -9.42 -2.42
C HIS A 210 -12.82 -9.25 -3.90
N GLN A 211 -13.94 -8.61 -4.23
CA GLN A 211 -14.36 -8.41 -5.62
C GLN A 211 -13.33 -7.59 -6.42
N TRP A 212 -12.66 -6.66 -5.74
CA TRP A 212 -11.64 -5.75 -6.29
C TRP A 212 -10.24 -6.36 -6.32
N LEU A 213 -9.99 -7.45 -5.57
CA LEU A 213 -8.70 -8.15 -5.60
C LEU A 213 -8.57 -9.09 -6.80
N LYS A 214 -9.69 -9.62 -7.32
CA LYS A 214 -9.72 -10.58 -8.43
C LYS A 214 -9.93 -9.97 -9.81
N ASN A 215 -10.63 -8.84 -9.90
CA ASN A 215 -11.12 -8.28 -11.17
C ASN A 215 -10.07 -7.46 -11.95
N GLY A 216 -8.90 -7.20 -11.34
CA GLY A 216 -7.82 -6.42 -11.94
C GLY A 216 -7.93 -4.92 -11.73
N TYR A 217 -8.81 -4.45 -10.83
CA TYR A 217 -8.87 -3.06 -10.41
C TYR A 217 -7.84 -2.81 -9.30
N MET A 218 -7.32 -1.58 -9.19
CA MET A 218 -6.32 -1.25 -8.17
C MET A 218 -6.94 -0.77 -6.86
N ASP A 219 -8.24 -0.50 -6.80
CA ASP A 219 -8.90 0.08 -5.63
C ASP A 219 -8.81 -0.82 -4.39
N GLY A 220 -8.97 -2.14 -4.56
CA GLY A 220 -8.79 -3.11 -3.49
C GLY A 220 -7.35 -3.17 -2.97
N TYR A 221 -6.37 -3.12 -3.87
CA TYR A 221 -4.94 -3.09 -3.52
C TYR A 221 -4.57 -1.76 -2.84
N LEU A 222 -5.02 -0.63 -3.37
CA LEU A 222 -4.84 0.69 -2.78
C LEU A 222 -5.39 0.72 -1.35
N ALA A 223 -6.60 0.21 -1.13
CA ALA A 223 -7.23 0.17 0.18
C ALA A 223 -6.47 -0.72 1.17
N LEU A 224 -6.06 -1.94 0.76
CA LEU A 224 -5.29 -2.84 1.61
C LEU A 224 -3.95 -2.22 2.01
N TYR A 225 -3.20 -1.71 1.05
CA TYR A 225 -1.88 -1.13 1.31
C TYR A 225 -1.99 0.17 2.11
N ALA A 226 -3.00 1.01 1.88
CA ALA A 226 -3.23 2.22 2.67
C ALA A 226 -3.59 1.86 4.13
N GLY A 227 -4.46 0.87 4.33
CA GLY A 227 -4.76 0.36 5.66
C GLY A 227 -3.54 -0.18 6.38
N LEU A 228 -2.72 -1.01 5.72
CA LEU A 228 -1.46 -1.51 6.26
C LEU A 228 -0.50 -0.36 6.59
N ALA A 229 -0.31 0.61 5.68
CA ALA A 229 0.53 1.78 5.90
C ALA A 229 0.10 2.53 7.16
N THR A 230 -1.19 2.89 7.28
CA THR A 230 -1.71 3.59 8.47
C THR A 230 -1.55 2.78 9.75
N PHE A 231 -1.76 1.45 9.69
CA PHE A 231 -1.60 0.57 10.83
C PHE A 231 -0.16 0.53 11.33
N PHE A 232 0.82 0.33 10.45
CA PHE A 232 2.22 0.24 10.85
C PHE A 232 2.79 1.60 11.25
N TRP A 233 2.39 2.70 10.61
CA TRP A 233 2.71 4.06 11.10
C TRP A 233 2.12 4.30 12.49
N GLY A 234 0.85 3.95 12.70
CA GLY A 234 0.19 4.04 13.99
C GLY A 234 0.90 3.22 15.07
N ARG A 235 1.28 1.97 14.75
CA ARG A 235 2.03 1.12 15.66
C ARG A 235 3.44 1.62 15.93
N TRP A 236 4.11 2.21 14.94
CA TRP A 236 5.39 2.87 15.16
C TRP A 236 5.24 4.07 16.09
N LEU A 237 4.17 4.87 15.97
CA LEU A 237 3.93 5.98 16.90
C LEU A 237 3.80 5.52 18.34
N ASP A 238 3.18 4.35 18.57
CA ASP A 238 3.05 3.71 19.87
C ASP A 238 4.37 3.08 20.37
N ASN A 239 5.03 2.27 19.53
CA ASN A 239 6.07 1.33 19.99
C ASN A 239 7.49 1.69 19.54
N LYS A 240 7.65 2.64 18.63
CA LYS A 240 8.92 3.07 18.01
C LYS A 240 9.75 1.93 17.38
N SER A 241 9.12 0.80 17.00
CA SER A 241 9.82 -0.32 16.35
C SER A 241 10.30 0.07 14.96
N GLN A 242 11.57 -0.22 14.64
CA GLN A 242 12.11 0.13 13.34
C GLN A 242 11.40 -0.62 12.21
N LEU A 243 11.06 -1.90 12.43
CA LEU A 243 10.35 -2.68 11.43
C LEU A 243 8.98 -2.06 11.10
N ASP A 244 8.31 -1.45 12.08
CA ASP A 244 7.03 -0.75 11.86
C ASP A 244 7.19 0.52 11.06
N LEU A 245 8.22 1.31 11.34
CA LEU A 245 8.55 2.49 10.55
C LEU A 245 8.77 2.11 9.08
N ILE A 246 9.64 1.12 8.85
CA ILE A 246 9.98 0.65 7.50
C ILE A 246 8.77 0.05 6.80
N SER A 247 7.95 -0.72 7.52
CA SER A 247 6.70 -1.27 6.97
C SER A 247 5.75 -0.15 6.54
N GLY A 248 5.54 0.85 7.40
CA GLY A 248 4.68 1.99 7.11
C GLY A 248 5.15 2.79 5.89
N ILE A 249 6.46 3.00 5.76
CA ILE A 249 7.07 3.69 4.62
C ILE A 249 6.89 2.90 3.32
N LEU A 250 7.25 1.61 3.32
CA LEU A 250 7.16 0.75 2.13
C LEU A 250 5.71 0.53 1.68
N PHE A 251 4.77 0.30 2.59
CA PHE A 251 3.36 0.19 2.17
C PHE A 251 2.83 1.52 1.62
N LEU A 252 3.31 2.66 2.13
CA LEU A 252 2.98 3.96 1.57
C LEU A 252 3.60 4.18 0.18
N GLY A 253 4.82 3.69 -0.07
CA GLY A 253 5.44 3.73 -1.40
C GLY A 253 4.56 3.05 -2.46
N VAL A 254 4.09 1.83 -2.16
CA VAL A 254 3.13 1.14 -3.04
C VAL A 254 1.83 1.93 -3.21
N VAL A 255 1.28 2.54 -2.16
CA VAL A 255 0.07 3.37 -2.27
C VAL A 255 0.26 4.51 -3.27
N LEU A 256 1.40 5.20 -3.21
CA LEU A 256 1.74 6.31 -4.10
C LEU A 256 1.91 5.89 -5.56
N ASP A 257 2.40 4.67 -5.77
CA ASP A 257 2.70 4.13 -7.09
C ASP A 257 1.53 3.31 -7.69
N LEU A 258 0.36 3.23 -7.03
CA LEU A 258 -0.80 2.47 -7.52
C LEU A 258 -1.85 3.29 -8.28
N LYS A 259 -2.22 4.46 -7.74
CA LYS A 259 -3.22 5.38 -8.31
C LYS A 259 -2.96 6.81 -7.82
N ASN A 260 -3.54 7.80 -8.50
CA ASN A 260 -3.46 9.21 -8.11
C ASN A 260 -4.03 9.48 -6.71
N GLU A 261 -5.06 8.75 -6.26
CA GLU A 261 -5.61 8.87 -4.90
C GLU A 261 -4.57 8.52 -3.82
N GLY A 262 -3.55 7.73 -4.18
CA GLY A 262 -2.42 7.43 -3.32
C GLY A 262 -1.63 8.68 -2.92
N MET A 263 -1.54 9.68 -3.81
CA MET A 263 -0.88 10.96 -3.50
C MET A 263 -1.61 11.72 -2.39
N LEU A 264 -2.94 11.74 -2.41
CA LEU A 264 -3.75 12.33 -1.34
C LEU A 264 -3.51 11.61 0.00
N ILE A 265 -3.50 10.27 -0.02
CA ILE A 265 -3.23 9.46 1.18
C ILE A 265 -1.82 9.74 1.72
N GLY A 266 -0.81 9.80 0.85
CA GLY A 266 0.56 10.10 1.24
C GLY A 266 0.75 11.50 1.80
N LEU A 267 0.06 12.50 1.23
CA LEU A 267 0.03 13.85 1.78
C LEU A 267 -0.56 13.84 3.20
N ILE A 268 -1.73 13.21 3.39
CA ILE A 268 -2.40 13.12 4.70
C ILE A 268 -1.51 12.42 5.73
N ILE A 269 -0.96 11.24 5.40
CA ILE A 269 -0.08 10.48 6.28
C ILE A 269 1.17 11.29 6.61
N GLY A 270 1.82 11.89 5.61
CA GLY A 270 3.02 12.70 5.80
C GLY A 270 2.76 13.91 6.71
N SER A 271 1.68 14.65 6.47
CA SER A 271 1.27 15.79 7.30
C SER A 271 0.98 15.37 8.74
N LEU A 272 0.22 14.28 8.94
CA LEU A 272 -0.09 13.80 10.28
C LEU A 272 1.15 13.29 11.02
N VAL A 273 2.00 12.49 10.37
CA VAL A 273 3.26 12.02 10.98
C VAL A 273 4.12 13.22 11.39
N PHE A 274 4.26 14.22 10.51
CA PHE A 274 4.97 15.45 10.83
C PHE A 274 4.37 16.16 12.04
N SER A 275 3.04 16.36 12.09
CA SER A 275 2.36 16.95 13.25
C SER A 275 2.60 16.18 14.55
N PHE A 276 2.51 14.84 14.52
CA PHE A 276 2.77 13.99 15.68
C PHE A 276 4.22 14.12 16.18
N ILE A 277 5.19 14.17 15.26
CA ILE A 277 6.61 14.37 15.60
C ILE A 277 6.83 15.76 16.20
N CYS A 278 6.25 16.81 15.62
CA CYS A 278 6.37 18.18 16.13
C CYS A 278 5.81 18.33 17.55
N ILE A 279 4.61 17.78 17.80
CA ILE A 279 3.96 17.82 19.11
C ILE A 279 4.80 17.07 20.16
N ARG A 280 5.52 16.02 19.76
CA ARG A 280 6.28 15.14 20.66
C ARG A 280 7.78 15.23 20.46
N ILE A 281 8.28 16.39 20.03
CA ILE A 281 9.68 16.56 19.66
C ILE A 281 10.65 16.17 20.80
N SER A 282 10.24 16.35 22.06
CA SER A 282 11.00 15.93 23.24
C SER A 282 11.24 14.42 23.30
N GLU A 283 10.27 13.60 22.88
CA GLU A 283 10.38 12.12 22.86
C GLU A 283 11.35 11.63 21.76
N PHE A 284 11.56 12.43 20.71
CA PHE A 284 12.41 12.06 19.57
C PHE A 284 13.85 12.59 19.67
N LYS A 285 14.13 13.57 20.56
CA LYS A 285 15.44 14.22 20.73
C LYS A 285 16.56 13.30 21.25
N THR A 286 16.22 12.21 21.93
CA THR A 286 17.18 11.23 22.50
C THR A 286 17.38 9.99 21.61
N GLY A 287 16.86 10.02 20.38
CA GLY A 287 16.86 8.87 19.47
C GLY A 287 18.22 8.52 18.87
N ASN A 288 18.36 7.25 18.47
CA ASN A 288 19.52 6.77 17.72
C ASN A 288 19.47 7.30 16.29
N TYR A 289 20.34 8.27 15.96
CA TYR A 289 20.43 8.90 14.63
C TYR A 289 20.53 7.91 13.46
N VAL A 290 21.11 6.73 13.69
CA VAL A 290 21.19 5.67 12.66
C VAL A 290 19.80 5.21 12.23
N LYS A 291 18.87 5.03 13.16
CA LYS A 291 17.50 4.59 12.85
C LYS A 291 16.75 5.63 12.01
N TYR A 292 16.98 6.91 12.27
CA TYR A 292 16.39 7.99 11.48
C TYR A 292 16.98 8.07 10.08
N PHE A 293 18.30 7.92 9.94
CA PHE A 293 18.94 7.90 8.63
C PHE A 293 18.46 6.73 7.77
N GLU A 294 18.32 5.53 8.35
CA GLU A 294 17.72 4.38 7.68
C GLU A 294 16.28 4.69 7.24
N GLY A 295 15.47 5.30 8.12
CA GLY A 295 14.11 5.73 7.78
C GLY A 295 14.08 6.70 6.59
N ILE A 296 14.97 7.70 6.57
CA ILE A 296 15.11 8.64 5.44
C ILE A 296 15.49 7.90 4.16
N ALA A 297 16.43 6.95 4.22
CA ALA A 297 16.80 6.15 3.06
C ALA A 297 15.60 5.39 2.48
N PHE A 298 14.75 4.78 3.33
CA PHE A 298 13.52 4.14 2.87
C PHE A 298 12.50 5.13 2.31
N VAL A 299 12.35 6.32 2.90
CA VAL A 299 11.48 7.36 2.32
C VAL A 299 11.95 7.72 0.91
N LEU A 300 13.26 7.90 0.71
CA LEU A 300 13.81 8.21 -0.62
C LEU A 300 13.58 7.06 -1.62
N ILE A 301 13.71 5.81 -1.19
CA ILE A 301 13.41 4.64 -2.02
C ILE A 301 11.91 4.63 -2.37
N SER A 302 11.02 4.74 -1.39
CA SER A 302 9.57 4.67 -1.62
C SER A 302 9.00 5.87 -2.38
N MET A 303 9.64 7.05 -2.32
CA MET A 303 9.25 8.20 -3.16
C MET A 303 9.85 8.14 -4.57
N SER A 304 10.82 7.25 -4.83
CA SER A 304 11.54 7.27 -6.10
C SER A 304 10.65 6.95 -7.30
N GLY A 305 9.68 6.03 -7.15
CA GLY A 305 8.69 5.74 -8.20
C GLY A 305 7.89 6.97 -8.59
N LEU A 306 7.28 7.64 -7.60
CA LEU A 306 6.55 8.90 -7.77
C LEU A 306 7.39 9.98 -8.49
N PHE A 307 8.63 10.20 -8.06
CA PHE A 307 9.48 11.23 -8.66
C PHE A 307 9.93 10.88 -10.09
N LEU A 308 10.32 9.63 -10.33
CA LEU A 308 10.74 9.17 -11.65
C LEU A 308 9.58 9.21 -12.64
N TRP A 309 8.39 8.74 -12.22
CA TRP A 309 7.19 8.84 -13.04
C TRP A 309 6.75 10.27 -13.25
N GLY A 310 6.75 11.11 -12.20
CA GLY A 310 6.45 12.53 -12.31
C GLY A 310 7.33 13.26 -13.34
N ARG A 311 8.63 12.94 -13.37
CA ARG A 311 9.54 13.45 -14.40
C ARG A 311 9.17 12.96 -15.81
N LYS A 312 8.81 11.68 -15.97
CA LYS A 312 8.37 11.15 -17.27
C LYS A 312 7.08 11.81 -17.74
N LYS A 313 6.10 12.01 -16.85
CA LYS A 313 4.87 12.74 -17.16
C LYS A 313 5.14 14.13 -17.72
N GLN A 314 6.08 14.85 -17.12
CA GLN A 314 6.50 16.17 -17.61
C GLN A 314 7.14 16.09 -19.00
N ILE A 315 8.02 15.12 -19.23
CA ILE A 315 8.68 14.92 -20.55
C ILE A 315 7.66 14.54 -21.62
N LEU A 316 6.68 13.71 -21.27
CA LEU A 316 5.63 13.21 -22.17
C LEU A 316 4.46 14.21 -22.35
N GLY A 317 4.45 15.32 -21.59
CA GLY A 317 3.38 16.31 -21.64
C GLY A 317 2.03 15.82 -21.12
N LEU A 318 2.04 14.85 -20.21
CA LEU A 318 0.81 14.24 -19.67
C LEU A 318 0.14 15.17 -18.65
N GLN A 319 -1.17 15.33 -18.79
CA GLN A 319 -1.99 16.17 -17.93
C GLN A 319 -2.97 15.32 -17.11
N ASN A 320 -3.30 15.81 -15.92
CA ASN A 320 -4.33 15.18 -15.08
C ASN A 320 -5.72 15.58 -15.58
N ASP A 321 -6.64 14.61 -15.58
CA ASP A 321 -8.00 14.70 -16.11
C ASP A 321 -8.98 15.47 -15.21
N LEU A 322 -8.70 15.59 -13.91
CA LEU A 322 -9.62 16.22 -12.96
C LEU A 322 -9.53 17.75 -12.94
N ASP A 323 -8.59 18.36 -13.67
CA ASP A 323 -8.35 19.83 -13.74
C ASP A 323 -8.46 20.50 -12.35
N LEU A 324 -7.83 19.88 -11.36
CA LEU A 324 -7.83 20.35 -9.98
C LEU A 324 -6.87 21.53 -9.85
N GLY A 325 -7.33 22.65 -9.28
CA GLY A 325 -6.54 23.88 -9.15
C GLY A 325 -7.39 25.08 -8.74
N LEU A 326 -6.88 26.30 -8.94
CA LEU A 326 -7.65 27.52 -8.61
C LEU A 326 -8.98 27.62 -9.39
N ASN A 327 -9.03 27.00 -10.57
CA ASN A 327 -10.22 26.93 -11.41
C ASN A 327 -11.34 26.05 -10.81
N SER A 328 -11.05 25.21 -9.81
CA SER A 328 -12.07 24.41 -9.13
C SER A 328 -12.78 25.16 -8.01
N LEU A 329 -12.25 26.30 -7.54
CA LEU A 329 -12.86 27.06 -6.44
C LEU A 329 -14.28 27.56 -6.75
N PRO A 330 -14.57 28.12 -7.95
CA PRO A 330 -15.93 28.50 -8.31
C PRO A 330 -16.89 27.31 -8.31
N ARG A 331 -16.45 26.15 -8.82
CA ARG A 331 -17.26 24.91 -8.86
C ARG A 331 -17.59 24.41 -7.45
N ILE A 332 -16.61 24.45 -6.54
CA ILE A 332 -16.83 24.09 -5.13
C ILE A 332 -17.86 25.03 -4.51
N TYR A 333 -17.73 26.35 -4.71
CA TYR A 333 -18.67 27.32 -4.16
C TYR A 333 -20.10 27.09 -4.67
N GLU A 334 -20.26 26.88 -5.98
CA GLU A 334 -21.55 26.59 -6.61
C GLU A 334 -22.19 25.33 -6.04
N ARG A 335 -21.43 24.23 -5.93
CA ARG A 335 -21.92 22.95 -5.39
C ARG A 335 -22.20 22.95 -3.88
N LEU A 336 -21.56 23.86 -3.14
CA LEU A 336 -21.91 24.07 -1.74
C LEU A 336 -23.26 24.80 -1.61
N ALA A 337 -23.63 25.62 -2.59
CA ALA A 337 -24.86 26.40 -2.59
C ALA A 337 -26.08 25.65 -3.18
N ASP A 338 -25.88 24.73 -4.13
CA ASP A 338 -26.96 24.05 -4.85
C ASP A 338 -27.49 22.76 -4.18
N GLY A 339 -26.91 22.37 -3.04
CA GLY A 339 -27.29 21.14 -2.31
C GLY A 339 -26.50 19.88 -2.69
N SER A 340 -25.54 19.97 -3.62
CA SER A 340 -24.69 18.85 -4.05
C SER A 340 -23.93 18.21 -2.89
N LEU A 341 -23.53 18.98 -1.87
CA LEU A 341 -22.87 18.42 -0.69
C LEU A 341 -23.74 17.34 0.00
N ALA A 342 -25.05 17.57 0.12
CA ALA A 342 -25.95 16.59 0.73
C ALA A 342 -26.06 15.31 -0.12
N ILE A 343 -26.04 15.45 -1.45
CA ILE A 343 -26.04 14.33 -2.39
C ILE A 343 -24.75 13.53 -2.27
N ILE A 344 -23.59 14.20 -2.26
CA ILE A 344 -22.27 13.58 -2.09
C ILE A 344 -22.21 12.82 -0.76
N LEU A 345 -22.56 13.49 0.34
CA LEU A 345 -22.53 12.86 1.66
C LEU A 345 -23.49 11.67 1.75
N LYS A 346 -24.70 11.78 1.20
CA LYS A 346 -25.64 10.64 1.15
C LYS A 346 -25.05 9.48 0.35
N HIS A 347 -24.42 9.75 -0.79
CA HIS A 347 -23.81 8.71 -1.61
C HIS A 347 -22.66 8.02 -0.86
N LEU A 348 -21.64 8.76 -0.46
CA LEU A 348 -20.44 8.19 0.17
C LEU A 348 -20.74 7.56 1.54
N TYR A 349 -21.57 8.21 2.35
CA TYR A 349 -21.82 7.74 3.71
C TYR A 349 -22.78 6.54 3.77
N VAL A 350 -23.81 6.53 2.91
CA VAL A 350 -24.89 5.53 2.96
C VAL A 350 -24.76 4.49 1.86
N LEU A 351 -24.63 4.93 0.59
CA LEU A 351 -24.60 4.03 -0.56
C LEU A 351 -23.27 3.28 -0.63
N ASP A 352 -22.15 3.96 -0.39
CA ASP A 352 -20.84 3.31 -0.31
C ASP A 352 -20.54 2.71 1.08
N HIS A 353 -21.54 2.68 1.96
CA HIS A 353 -21.52 1.96 3.24
C HIS A 353 -20.44 2.39 4.26
N VAL A 354 -19.86 3.60 4.14
CA VAL A 354 -18.90 4.13 5.13
C VAL A 354 -19.49 4.16 6.54
N ASN A 355 -20.80 4.34 6.67
CA ASN A 355 -21.53 4.22 7.93
C ASN A 355 -21.31 2.88 8.65
N MET A 356 -21.12 1.76 7.94
CA MET A 356 -20.89 0.45 8.54
C MET A 356 -19.51 0.34 9.20
N SER A 357 -18.44 0.72 8.47
CA SER A 357 -17.07 0.69 9.01
C SER A 357 -16.90 1.71 10.13
N LEU A 358 -17.53 2.88 10.01
CA LEU A 358 -17.61 3.86 11.09
C LEU A 358 -18.34 3.31 12.32
N GLY A 359 -19.48 2.63 12.12
CA GLY A 359 -20.23 1.99 13.20
C GLY A 359 -19.39 0.96 13.97
N ILE A 360 -18.66 0.09 13.25
CA ILE A 360 -17.73 -0.88 13.86
C ILE A 360 -16.66 -0.17 14.69
N PHE A 361 -16.05 0.88 14.14
CA PHE A 361 -15.03 1.65 14.85
C PHE A 361 -15.59 2.34 16.09
N LEU A 362 -16.73 3.04 15.98
CA LEU A 362 -17.35 3.75 17.10
C LEU A 362 -17.80 2.81 18.22
N LEU A 363 -18.39 1.66 17.88
CA LEU A 363 -18.74 0.64 18.88
C LEU A 363 -17.50 0.11 19.61
N SER A 364 -16.43 -0.15 18.86
CA SER A 364 -15.15 -0.59 19.43
C SER A 364 -14.51 0.48 20.31
N LEU A 365 -14.62 1.75 19.92
CA LEU A 365 -14.15 2.90 20.70
C LEU A 365 -14.93 3.05 22.00
N VAL A 366 -16.26 3.03 21.94
CA VAL A 366 -17.14 3.09 23.12
C VAL A 366 -16.83 1.93 24.07
N TRP A 367 -16.65 0.72 23.54
CA TRP A 367 -16.27 -0.45 24.33
C TRP A 367 -14.92 -0.25 25.05
N THR A 368 -13.90 0.21 24.32
CA THR A 368 -12.57 0.50 24.89
C THR A 368 -12.65 1.57 25.99
N LEU A 369 -13.41 2.63 25.78
CA LEU A 369 -13.62 3.69 26.77
C LEU A 369 -14.38 3.19 28.02
N ARG A 370 -15.39 2.32 27.84
CA ARG A 370 -16.12 1.68 28.95
C ARG A 370 -15.23 0.77 29.80
N LEU A 371 -14.20 0.18 29.21
CA LEU A 371 -13.18 -0.56 29.95
C LEU A 371 -12.16 0.35 30.66
N GLY A 372 -12.36 1.67 30.64
CA GLY A 372 -11.46 2.66 31.26
C GLY A 372 -10.14 2.86 30.49
N ARG A 373 -10.04 2.36 29.26
CA ARG A 373 -8.82 2.39 28.47
C ARG A 373 -8.79 3.62 27.57
N ARG A 374 -7.61 4.22 27.43
CA ARG A 374 -7.40 5.31 26.46
C ARG A 374 -7.11 4.72 25.07
N PRO A 375 -7.62 5.34 23.99
CA PRO A 375 -7.22 4.97 22.64
C PRO A 375 -5.71 5.10 22.45
N SER A 376 -5.10 4.15 21.74
CA SER A 376 -3.69 4.20 21.35
C SER A 376 -3.45 5.32 20.32
N ASN A 377 -2.19 5.75 20.15
CA ASN A 377 -1.87 6.72 19.10
C ASN A 377 -2.15 6.11 17.74
N GLY A 378 -1.95 4.80 17.55
CA GLY A 378 -2.28 4.12 16.31
C GLY A 378 -3.77 4.17 15.96
N ALA A 379 -4.65 4.06 16.96
CA ALA A 379 -6.10 4.20 16.74
C ALA A 379 -6.47 5.64 16.33
N ILE A 380 -5.93 6.63 17.05
CA ILE A 380 -6.17 8.05 16.75
C ILE A 380 -5.64 8.38 15.35
N PHE A 381 -4.39 8.04 15.07
CA PHE A 381 -3.72 8.28 13.79
C PHE A 381 -4.49 7.67 12.62
N SER A 382 -4.79 6.37 12.68
CA SER A 382 -5.49 5.68 11.58
C SER A 382 -6.90 6.24 11.36
N SER A 383 -7.61 6.61 12.43
CA SER A 383 -8.94 7.24 12.32
C SER A 383 -8.88 8.63 11.70
N LEU A 384 -7.88 9.45 12.06
CA LEU A 384 -7.65 10.76 11.45
C LEU A 384 -7.31 10.66 9.98
N VAL A 385 -6.47 9.68 9.58
CA VAL A 385 -6.17 9.45 8.15
C VAL A 385 -7.47 9.11 7.40
N GLY A 386 -8.30 8.20 7.93
CA GLY A 386 -9.59 7.85 7.33
C GLY A 386 -10.54 9.05 7.20
N ILE A 387 -10.64 9.88 8.23
CA ILE A 387 -11.48 11.09 8.23
C ILE A 387 -10.97 12.10 7.21
N PHE A 388 -9.68 12.42 7.20
CA PHE A 388 -9.13 13.38 6.24
C PHE A 388 -9.19 12.88 4.81
N TYR A 389 -9.03 11.57 4.58
CA TYR A 389 -9.19 11.00 3.24
C TYR A 389 -10.66 11.09 2.78
N PHE A 390 -11.62 10.75 3.64
CA PHE A 390 -13.05 10.95 3.35
C PHE A 390 -13.35 12.42 2.99
N CYS A 391 -12.86 13.37 3.80
CA CYS A 391 -13.01 14.80 3.51
C CYS A 391 -12.34 15.21 2.19
N GLY A 392 -11.17 14.65 1.88
CA GLY A 392 -10.47 14.89 0.62
C GLY A 392 -11.25 14.39 -0.60
N ILE A 393 -11.87 13.21 -0.52
CA ILE A 393 -12.73 12.70 -1.60
C ILE A 393 -14.01 13.55 -1.74
N VAL A 394 -14.64 13.96 -0.63
CA VAL A 394 -15.76 14.93 -0.68
C VAL A 394 -15.34 16.21 -1.41
N LEU A 395 -14.15 16.73 -1.12
CA LEU A 395 -13.62 17.91 -1.80
C LEU A 395 -13.40 17.66 -3.30
N ILE A 396 -12.90 16.48 -3.70
CA ILE A 396 -12.75 16.11 -5.12
C ILE A 396 -14.10 16.08 -5.83
N TYR A 397 -15.15 15.52 -5.21
CA TYR A 397 -16.50 15.54 -5.78
C TYR A 397 -17.14 16.93 -5.82
N LEU A 398 -16.75 17.84 -4.93
CA LEU A 398 -17.14 19.25 -5.05
C LEU A 398 -16.36 19.95 -6.17
N ALA A 399 -15.10 19.60 -6.37
CA ALA A 399 -14.18 20.25 -7.31
C ALA A 399 -14.27 19.76 -8.77
N THR A 400 -14.76 18.54 -8.99
CA THR A 400 -14.71 17.85 -10.29
C THR A 400 -15.47 18.60 -11.40
N PRO A 401 -14.92 18.68 -12.63
CA PRO A 401 -15.63 19.27 -13.76
C PRO A 401 -16.73 18.36 -14.33
N PHE A 402 -16.76 17.07 -13.94
CA PHE A 402 -17.70 16.09 -14.48
C PHE A 402 -19.11 16.23 -13.89
N ASP A 403 -20.09 15.69 -14.62
CA ASP A 403 -21.45 15.55 -14.11
C ASP A 403 -21.47 14.68 -12.85
N LEU A 404 -22.00 15.24 -11.77
CA LEU A 404 -21.90 14.66 -10.45
C LEU A 404 -22.81 13.43 -10.28
N VAL A 405 -24.06 13.53 -10.76
CA VAL A 405 -25.14 12.60 -10.39
C VAL A 405 -25.25 11.44 -11.38
N THR A 406 -25.09 11.69 -12.68
CA THR A 406 -25.26 10.69 -13.73
C THR A 406 -23.96 9.96 -14.05
N PHE A 407 -22.81 10.55 -13.74
CA PHE A 407 -21.51 9.99 -14.08
C PHE A 407 -20.63 9.77 -12.84
N HIS A 408 -20.10 10.83 -12.23
CA HIS A 408 -18.93 10.69 -11.36
C HIS A 408 -19.21 9.97 -10.02
N LEU A 409 -20.36 10.22 -9.36
CA LEU A 409 -20.74 9.47 -8.15
C LEU A 409 -21.04 7.99 -8.47
N PRO A 410 -21.93 7.64 -9.42
CA PRO A 410 -22.20 6.23 -9.76
C PRO A 410 -20.95 5.41 -10.14
N THR A 411 -19.96 6.04 -10.79
CA THR A 411 -18.70 5.36 -11.13
C THR A 411 -17.68 5.34 -9.98
N GLY A 412 -18.04 5.89 -8.82
CA GLY A 412 -17.14 6.20 -7.70
C GLY A 412 -17.20 5.25 -6.51
N GLU A 413 -18.08 4.25 -6.51
CA GLU A 413 -18.38 3.39 -5.34
C GLU A 413 -17.14 2.79 -4.65
N ARG A 414 -16.09 2.52 -5.43
CA ARG A 414 -14.84 1.90 -4.97
C ARG A 414 -13.84 2.86 -4.33
N THR A 415 -14.05 4.17 -4.46
CA THR A 415 -13.16 5.21 -3.92
C THR A 415 -13.19 5.26 -2.39
N MET A 416 -14.25 4.74 -1.76
CA MET A 416 -14.37 4.69 -0.29
C MET A 416 -13.67 3.47 0.34
N LEU A 417 -13.23 2.46 -0.44
CA LEU A 417 -12.56 1.27 0.10
C LEU A 417 -11.40 1.61 1.07
N PRO A 418 -10.52 2.59 0.80
CA PRO A 418 -9.47 2.96 1.75
C PRO A 418 -10.02 3.45 3.09
N VAL A 419 -11.14 4.19 3.12
CA VAL A 419 -11.78 4.63 4.37
C VAL A 419 -12.19 3.43 5.22
N HIS A 420 -12.82 2.42 4.62
CA HIS A 420 -13.20 1.21 5.35
C HIS A 420 -11.98 0.52 5.97
N ILE A 421 -10.92 0.31 5.20
CA ILE A 421 -9.74 -0.41 5.71
C ILE A 421 -8.98 0.42 6.75
N MET A 422 -8.89 1.75 6.59
CA MET A 422 -8.28 2.65 7.59
C MET A 422 -9.06 2.66 8.92
N LEU A 423 -10.39 2.64 8.88
CA LEU A 423 -11.23 2.53 10.09
C LEU A 423 -11.12 1.15 10.74
N LEU A 424 -10.94 0.08 9.95
CA LEU A 424 -10.62 -1.25 10.48
C LEU A 424 -9.22 -1.29 11.11
N ALA A 425 -8.23 -0.62 10.52
CA ALA A 425 -6.90 -0.46 11.10
C ALA A 425 -6.94 0.32 12.42
N ALA A 426 -7.77 1.37 12.50
CA ALA A 426 -8.03 2.11 13.73
C ALA A 426 -8.67 1.21 14.80
N THR A 427 -9.68 0.41 14.40
CA THR A 427 -10.36 -0.56 15.25
C THR A 427 -9.38 -1.59 15.82
N LEU A 428 -8.53 -2.17 14.97
CA LEU A 428 -7.48 -3.12 15.39
C LEU A 428 -6.51 -2.50 16.39
N SER A 429 -6.17 -1.23 16.21
CA SER A 429 -5.25 -0.50 17.10
C SER A 429 -5.85 -0.26 18.49
N LEU A 430 -7.18 -0.20 18.64
CA LEU A 430 -7.85 -0.07 19.94
C LEU A 430 -7.67 -1.33 20.80
N TYR A 431 -7.73 -2.52 20.21
CA TYR A 431 -7.66 -3.80 20.94
C TYR A 431 -6.23 -4.23 21.30
N ARG A 432 -5.21 -3.51 20.82
CA ARG A 432 -3.80 -3.90 21.01
C ARG A 432 -3.15 -3.27 22.24
N GLY A 433 -3.74 -2.22 22.81
CA GLY A 433 -3.29 -1.60 24.07
C GLY A 433 -3.28 -2.54 25.28
N ASP A 434 -3.88 -3.73 25.15
CA ASP A 434 -4.09 -4.70 26.23
C ASP A 434 -2.86 -5.44 26.75
N LYS A 435 -1.68 -5.32 26.14
CA LYS A 435 -0.55 -6.21 26.51
C LYS A 435 0.80 -5.58 26.80
N GLU A 436 1.05 -4.31 26.51
CA GLU A 436 2.28 -3.67 27.01
C GLU A 436 2.10 -3.13 28.45
N ALA A 437 0.86 -2.88 28.88
CA ALA A 437 0.55 -2.45 30.25
C ALA A 437 0.42 -3.61 31.26
N LEU A 438 0.35 -4.87 30.83
CA LEU A 438 0.11 -6.04 31.69
C LEU A 438 1.29 -7.01 31.82
N GLU A 439 2.45 -6.70 31.21
CA GLU A 439 3.72 -7.36 31.56
C GLU A 439 4.78 -6.36 32.07
N PRO A 440 4.56 -5.74 33.24
CA PRO A 440 5.66 -5.41 34.13
C PRO A 440 5.59 -6.35 35.34
N SER A 441 6.64 -7.16 35.58
CA SER A 441 7.08 -7.74 36.88
C SER A 441 7.34 -9.26 37.02
N LEU A 442 7.25 -10.11 36.00
CA LEU A 442 7.63 -11.54 36.15
C LEU A 442 9.06 -11.89 35.69
N ILE A 443 9.96 -10.91 35.71
CA ILE A 443 11.41 -11.17 35.79
C ILE A 443 11.92 -10.45 37.04
N GLY A 444 11.41 -10.90 38.19
CA GLY A 444 11.98 -10.63 39.49
C GLY A 444 12.31 -11.98 40.13
N THR A 445 13.60 -12.13 40.50
CA THR A 445 14.07 -13.01 41.59
C THR A 445 13.74 -14.50 41.52
N SER A 446 14.69 -15.28 41.01
CA SER A 446 15.26 -16.45 41.70
C SER A 446 16.57 -16.84 41.04
#